data_AF-A0A355VYS5-F1
#
_entry.id   AF-A0A355VYS5-F1
#
_cell.length_a   1.000
_cell.length_b   1.000
_cell.length_c   1.000
_cell.angle_alpha   90.00
_cell.angle_beta   90.00
_cell.angle_gamma   90.00
#
_symmetry.space_group_name_H-M   'P 1'
#
loop_
_entity.id
_entity.type
_entity.pdbx_description
1 polymer ?
#
loop_
_entity_poly.entity_id
_entity_poly.type
_entity_poly.pdbx_seq_one_letter_code
_entity_poly.pdbx_strand_id
1 'polypeptide(L)' 'MKRVVVTGIGAVTPLAGDINNTWERLIAGQSGIG' A
#
# COMPACT_ATOMS: atom_id res chain seq x y z
N MET A 1 28.14 -1.92 -10.18
CA MET A 1 26.70 -1.57 -10.08
C MET A 1 26.47 -0.72 -8.83
N LYS A 2 25.63 0.32 -8.90
CA LYS A 2 25.24 1.13 -7.72
C LYS A 2 23.94 0.56 -7.12
N ARG A 3 23.88 0.41 -5.79
CA ARG A 3 22.69 -0.06 -5.08
C ARG A 3 21.69 1.10 -4.96
N VAL A 4 20.45 0.85 -5.34
CA VAL A 4 19.34 1.80 -5.19
C VAL A 4 18.35 1.19 -4.19
N VAL A 5 17.83 2.02 -3.28
CA VAL A 5 16.87 1.60 -2.25
C VAL A 5 15.65 2.50 -2.25
N VAL A 6 14.54 1.98 -1.74
CA VAL A 6 13.31 2.76 -1.52
C VAL A 6 13.41 3.44 -0.15
N THR A 7 13.25 4.76 -0.12
CA THR A 7 13.32 5.58 1.11
C THR A 7 11.97 6.08 1.58
N GLY A 8 10.89 5.82 0.84
CA GLY A 8 9.54 6.20 1.20
C GLY A 8 8.52 5.63 0.23
N ILE A 9 7.31 5.36 0.74
CA ILE A 9 6.18 4.85 -0.03
C ILE A 9 4.93 5.59 0.46
N GLY A 10 4.08 5.97 -0.49
CA GLY A 10 2.72 6.43 -0.24
C GLY A 10 1.78 5.79 -1.24
N ALA A 11 0.52 5.57 -0.85
CA ALA A 11 -0.49 4.98 -1.70
C ALA A 11 -1.87 5.53 -1.37
N VAL A 12 -2.64 5.81 -2.42
CA VAL A 12 -4.09 6.04 -2.37
C VAL A 12 -4.70 4.97 -3.26
N THR A 13 -5.57 4.14 -2.71
CA THR A 13 -6.14 2.98 -3.38
C THR A 13 -7.63 2.84 -3.05
N PRO A 14 -8.38 1.98 -3.77
CA PRO A 14 -9.75 1.63 -3.37
C PRO A 14 -9.84 0.96 -1.99
N LEU A 15 -8.73 0.41 -1.47
CA LEU A 15 -8.68 -0.14 -0.12
C LEU A 15 -8.59 0.97 0.94
N ALA A 16 -7.76 1.99 0.74
CA ALA A 16 -7.60 3.12 1.67
C ALA A 16 -6.84 4.31 1.06
N GLY A 17 -6.95 5.48 1.70
CA GLY A 17 -6.25 6.72 1.33
C GLY A 17 -4.81 6.86 1.83
N ASP A 18 -4.28 5.88 2.56
CA ASP A 18 -2.90 5.85 3.04
C ASP A 18 -2.30 4.43 2.95
N ILE A 19 -0.97 4.37 3.00
CA ILE A 19 -0.22 3.12 2.80
C ILE A 19 -0.43 2.10 3.94
N ASN A 20 -0.56 2.56 5.19
CA ASN A 20 -0.68 1.65 6.33
C ASN A 20 -2.01 0.90 6.26
N ASN A 21 -3.11 1.64 6.08
CA ASN A 21 -4.44 1.05 5.95
C ASN A 21 -4.58 0.24 4.66
N THR A 22 -3.96 0.68 3.56
CA THR A 22 -3.94 -0.11 2.32
C THR A 22 -3.31 -1.47 2.55
N TRP A 23 -2.16 -1.51 3.24
CA TRP A 23 -1.41 -2.74 3.49
C TRP A 23 -2.15 -3.69 4.44
N GLU A 24 -2.71 -3.15 5.52
CA GLU A 24 -3.51 -3.93 6.47
C GLU A 24 -4.70 -4.61 5.79
N ARG A 25 -5.49 -3.84 5.01
CA ARG A 25 -6.67 -4.35 4.32
C ARG A 25 -6.31 -5.35 3.21
N LEU A 26 -5.19 -5.13 2.52
CA LEU A 26 -4.66 -6.04 1.52
C LEU A 26 -4.30 -7.40 2.14
N ILE A 27 -3.56 -7.41 3.25
CA ILE A 27 -3.18 -8.64 3.96
C ILE A 27 -4.43 -9.37 4.50
N ALA A 28 -5.42 -8.62 4.97
CA ALA A 28 -6.69 -9.17 5.42
C ALA A 28 -7.57 -9.74 4.28
N GLY A 29 -7.13 -9.63 3.02
CA GLY A 29 -7.88 -10.13 1.86
C GLY A 29 -9.15 -9.35 1.56
N GLN A 30 -9.24 -8.09 2.01
CA GLN A 30 -10.40 -7.25 1.76
C GLN A 30 -10.46 -6.84 0.28
N SER A 31 -11.67 -6.77 -0.25
CA SER A 31 -11.92 -6.19 -1.57
C SER A 31 -12.05 -4.67 -1.44
N GLY A 32 -11.41 -3.94 -2.35
CA GLY A 32 -11.61 -2.49 -2.50
C GLY A 32 -12.82 -2.13 -3.37
N ILE A 33 -13.58 -3.13 -3.83
CA ILE A 33 -14.81 -2.95 -4.61
C ILE A 33 -16.00 -3.02 -3.65
N GLY A 34 -16.74 -1.92 -3.57
CA GLY A 34 -17.97 -1.72 -2.82
C GLY A 34 -18.67 -0.45 -3.27
#